data_AF-A0A3D0XJL3-F1
#
_entry.id   AF-A0A3D0XJL3-F1
#
_cell.length_a   1.000
_cell.length_b   1.000
_cell.length_c   1.000
_cell.angle_alpha   90.00
_cell.angle_beta   90.00
_cell.angle_gamma   90.00
#
_symmetry.space_group_name_H-M   'P 1'
#
loop_
_entity.id
_entity.type
_entity.pdbx_description
1 polymer ?
#
loop_
_entity_poly.entity_id
_entity_poly.type
_entity_poly.pdbx_seq_one_letter_code
_entity_poly.pdbx_strand_id
1 'polypeptide(L)'
;MAGTTSSWQIVVAGFLGRLRLDPLFAGSPASMVQYVIMIRRLNLSKFRHHLSTLAGAALLAMWATGCGGDGAVQAVSKDIDVVALMEQLESTKSADRLNALIELGDGRENSAPALDAILEVLTSDKDAKVREMAAYVLLQMGEKSAKPAIATLKEAYAKEKNPTVKLNIVNAWNAIEPETSPSQGMNATGP
;
A
#
# COMPACT_ATOMS: atom_id res chain seq x y z
N MET A 1 21.94 -27.95 -48.37
CA MET A 1 21.75 -27.79 -46.91
C MET A 1 21.18 -26.40 -46.68
N ALA A 2 19.92 -26.28 -46.25
CA ALA A 2 19.28 -24.99 -45.95
C ALA A 2 18.62 -25.09 -44.57
N GLY A 3 19.04 -24.20 -43.67
CA GLY A 3 18.54 -24.05 -42.31
C GLY A 3 17.29 -23.18 -42.25
N THR A 4 16.48 -23.45 -41.24
CA THR A 4 15.15 -22.92 -40.95
C THR A 4 15.17 -21.49 -40.40
N THR A 5 14.27 -20.62 -40.87
CA THR A 5 13.89 -19.37 -40.18
C THR A 5 12.38 -19.36 -39.92
N SER A 6 12.00 -19.17 -38.65
CA SER A 6 10.65 -19.31 -38.10
C SER A 6 9.70 -18.17 -38.50
N SER A 7 8.44 -18.53 -38.79
CA SER A 7 7.39 -17.72 -39.42
C SER A 7 6.99 -16.42 -38.71
N TRP A 8 7.42 -16.19 -37.48
CA TRP A 8 7.11 -14.96 -36.76
C TRP A 8 7.93 -13.75 -37.23
N GLN A 9 9.10 -13.96 -37.81
CA GLN A 9 9.93 -12.87 -38.36
C GLN A 9 9.36 -12.28 -39.67
N ILE A 10 8.56 -13.04 -40.42
CA ILE A 10 7.98 -12.61 -41.70
C ILE A 10 6.76 -11.69 -41.48
N VAL A 11 5.98 -11.90 -40.42
CA VAL A 11 4.78 -11.10 -40.14
C VAL A 11 5.12 -9.70 -39.64
N VAL A 12 6.19 -9.55 -38.84
CA VAL A 12 6.64 -8.24 -38.33
C VAL A 12 7.26 -7.39 -39.45
N ALA A 13 7.98 -7.99 -40.40
CA ALA A 13 8.52 -7.29 -41.56
C ALA A 13 7.44 -6.83 -42.56
N GLY A 14 6.32 -7.57 -42.68
CA GLY A 14 5.19 -7.20 -43.55
C GLY A 14 4.36 -6.00 -43.04
N PHE A 15 4.33 -5.79 -41.72
CA PHE A 15 3.56 -4.71 -41.10
C PHE A 15 4.32 -3.37 -41.12
N LEU A 16 5.66 -3.38 -41.02
CA LEU A 16 6.47 -2.15 -41.06
C LEU A 16 6.87 -1.72 -42.49
N GLY A 17 6.64 -2.54 -43.51
CA GLY A 17 6.86 -2.17 -44.93
C GLY A 17 5.70 -1.44 -45.61
N ARG A 18 4.51 -1.32 -44.97
CA ARG A 18 3.28 -0.78 -45.58
C ARG A 18 2.80 0.56 -44.98
N LEU A 19 3.62 1.20 -44.16
CA LEU A 19 3.43 2.59 -43.72
C LEU A 19 4.66 3.40 -44.15
N ARG A 20 4.75 3.59 -45.48
CA ARG A 20 5.70 4.51 -46.11
C ARG A 20 5.17 5.93 -45.91
N LEU A 21 5.35 6.46 -44.71
CA LEU A 21 5.38 7.90 -44.46
C LEU A 21 6.76 8.36 -44.99
N ASP A 22 6.89 9.28 -45.94
CA ASP A 22 6.36 10.65 -46.05
C ASP A 22 6.31 11.10 -47.54
N PRO A 23 6.20 12.42 -47.87
CA PRO A 23 5.06 13.32 -47.70
C PRO A 23 4.65 13.91 -49.07
N LEU A 24 3.41 14.36 -49.26
CA LEU A 24 3.11 15.54 -50.10
C LEU A 24 1.61 15.83 -50.10
N PHE A 25 1.25 16.82 -49.27
CA PHE A 25 0.04 17.60 -49.42
C PHE A 25 0.03 18.27 -50.81
N ALA A 26 -0.99 17.97 -51.62
CA ALA A 26 -1.38 18.82 -52.74
C ALA A 26 -2.91 18.78 -52.88
N GLY A 27 -3.54 19.94 -52.71
CA GLY A 27 -4.95 20.09 -52.41
C GLY A 27 -5.91 19.86 -53.58
N SER A 28 -7.10 19.36 -53.23
CA SER A 28 -8.35 19.62 -53.97
C SER A 28 -9.55 19.36 -53.05
N PRO A 29 -10.51 20.30 -52.90
CA PRO A 29 -11.69 20.13 -52.04
C PRO A 29 -12.63 18.96 -52.42
N ALA A 30 -12.48 18.39 -53.62
CA ALA A 30 -13.32 17.30 -54.12
C ALA A 30 -13.03 15.93 -53.45
N SER A 31 -11.86 15.74 -52.82
CA SER A 31 -11.50 14.49 -52.15
C SER A 31 -12.02 14.37 -50.71
N MET A 32 -12.38 15.47 -50.05
CA MET A 32 -13.00 15.42 -48.70
C MET A 32 -14.48 15.02 -48.74
N VAL A 33 -15.23 15.35 -49.80
CA VAL A 33 -16.65 14.96 -49.93
C VAL A 33 -16.81 13.46 -50.20
N GLN A 34 -15.89 12.86 -50.98
CA GLN A 34 -15.85 11.41 -51.20
C GLN A 34 -15.52 10.64 -49.91
N TYR A 35 -14.69 11.21 -49.04
CA TYR A 35 -14.36 10.62 -47.75
C TYR A 35 -15.56 10.60 -46.78
N VAL A 36 -16.34 11.69 -46.73
CA VAL A 36 -17.53 11.80 -45.87
C VAL A 36 -18.70 10.94 -46.38
N ILE A 37 -18.85 10.77 -47.69
CA ILE A 37 -19.86 9.87 -48.29
C ILE A 37 -19.51 8.38 -48.07
N MET A 38 -18.23 8.01 -48.10
CA MET A 38 -17.79 6.64 -47.78
C MET A 38 -18.04 6.29 -46.31
N ILE A 39 -17.92 7.26 -45.40
CA ILE A 39 -18.20 7.06 -43.97
C ILE A 39 -19.73 6.95 -43.68
N ARG A 40 -20.60 7.62 -44.46
CA ARG A 40 -22.07 7.60 -44.25
C ARG A 40 -22.82 6.40 -44.85
N ARG A 41 -22.18 5.49 -45.58
CA ARG A 41 -22.80 4.26 -46.14
C ARG A 41 -22.38 2.94 -45.46
N LEU A 42 -21.58 3.00 -44.40
CA LEU A 42 -21.32 1.82 -43.57
C LEU A 42 -22.52 1.57 -42.65
N ASN A 43 -23.31 0.59 -43.03
CA ASN A 43 -24.51 0.11 -42.37
C ASN A 43 -24.23 -0.31 -40.91
N LEU A 44 -24.50 0.61 -39.96
CA LEU A 44 -24.35 0.48 -38.51
C LEU A 44 -25.23 -0.61 -37.86
N SER A 45 -26.11 -1.30 -38.61
CA SER A 45 -26.98 -2.34 -38.05
C SER A 45 -26.29 -3.68 -37.79
N LYS A 46 -25.24 -4.03 -38.57
CA LYS A 46 -24.51 -5.29 -38.40
C LYS A 46 -23.40 -5.23 -37.33
N PHE A 47 -23.03 -4.03 -36.88
CA PHE A 47 -22.04 -3.84 -35.82
C PHE A 47 -22.65 -3.80 -34.41
N ARG A 48 -23.97 -3.63 -34.29
CA ARG A 48 -24.68 -3.50 -33.01
C ARG A 48 -24.77 -4.82 -32.22
N HIS A 49 -24.61 -5.97 -32.85
CA HIS A 49 -24.68 -7.28 -32.17
C HIS A 49 -23.32 -7.92 -31.85
N HIS A 50 -22.22 -7.38 -32.38
CA HIS A 50 -20.86 -7.87 -32.10
C HIS A 50 -20.07 -6.96 -31.15
N LEU A 51 -20.48 -5.70 -30.98
CA LEU A 51 -19.83 -4.80 -30.02
C LEU A 51 -20.24 -5.09 -28.56
N SER A 52 -21.41 -5.68 -28.34
CA SER A 52 -21.88 -6.05 -26.99
C SER A 52 -21.23 -7.33 -26.44
N THR A 53 -20.72 -8.23 -27.28
CA THR A 53 -20.07 -9.47 -26.82
C THR A 53 -18.56 -9.34 -26.65
N LEU A 54 -17.90 -8.42 -27.36
CA LEU A 54 -16.46 -8.16 -27.19
C LEU A 54 -16.13 -7.17 -26.05
N ALA A 55 -17.06 -6.31 -25.64
CA ALA A 55 -16.91 -5.52 -24.41
C ALA A 55 -17.16 -6.34 -23.13
N GLY A 56 -17.93 -7.43 -23.20
CA GLY A 56 -18.20 -8.32 -22.07
C GLY A 56 -17.10 -9.36 -21.80
N ALA A 57 -16.43 -9.86 -22.85
CA ALA A 57 -15.39 -10.90 -22.69
C ALA A 57 -14.04 -10.35 -22.22
N ALA A 58 -13.72 -9.07 -22.47
CA ALA A 58 -12.47 -8.47 -22.00
C ALA A 58 -12.48 -8.11 -20.50
N LEU A 59 -13.66 -7.86 -19.90
CA LEU A 59 -13.78 -7.57 -18.46
C LEU A 59 -13.72 -8.83 -17.58
N LEU A 60 -13.98 -10.03 -18.12
CA LEU A 60 -13.85 -11.29 -17.38
C LEU A 60 -12.45 -11.92 -17.49
N ALA A 61 -11.70 -11.66 -18.56
CA ALA A 61 -10.33 -12.17 -18.71
C ALA A 61 -9.30 -11.43 -17.85
N MET A 62 -9.57 -10.18 -17.48
CA MET A 62 -8.75 -9.41 -16.51
C MET A 62 -8.94 -9.88 -15.06
N TRP A 63 -9.92 -10.73 -14.76
CA TRP A 63 -10.05 -11.40 -13.46
C TRP A 63 -9.36 -12.78 -13.42
N ALA A 64 -9.11 -13.40 -14.57
CA ALA A 64 -8.50 -14.75 -14.64
C ALA A 64 -6.96 -14.74 -14.76
N THR A 65 -6.37 -13.60 -15.13
CA THR A 65 -4.93 -13.37 -15.00
C THR A 65 -4.73 -12.23 -13.99
N GLY A 66 -5.05 -12.54 -12.72
CA GLY A 66 -4.79 -11.68 -11.58
C GLY A 66 -3.31 -11.31 -11.50
N CYS A 67 -2.93 -10.24 -12.20
CA CYS A 67 -1.74 -9.44 -11.93
C CYS A 67 -2.18 -8.17 -11.19
N GLY A 68 -2.97 -8.39 -10.15
CA GLY A 68 -3.35 -7.44 -9.12
C GLY A 68 -3.20 -8.14 -7.78
N GLY A 69 -2.02 -8.70 -7.54
CA GLY A 69 -1.63 -9.08 -6.19
C GLY A 69 -1.39 -7.78 -5.44
N ASP A 70 -2.16 -7.57 -4.39
CA ASP A 70 -2.07 -6.43 -3.50
C ASP A 70 -0.60 -6.14 -3.20
N GLY A 71 -0.11 -4.97 -3.59
CA GLY A 71 1.24 -4.50 -3.28
C GLY A 71 1.46 -4.21 -1.80
N ALA A 72 0.75 -4.92 -0.91
CA ALA A 72 1.17 -5.08 0.46
C ALA A 72 2.46 -5.88 0.42
N VAL A 73 3.59 -5.15 0.37
CA VAL A 73 4.82 -5.63 0.99
C VAL A 73 4.42 -6.05 2.39
N GLN A 74 4.17 -7.35 2.57
CA GLN A 74 4.04 -7.96 3.88
C GLN A 74 5.39 -7.70 4.52
N ALA A 75 5.44 -6.70 5.39
CA ALA A 75 6.64 -6.38 6.13
C ALA A 75 6.92 -7.60 7.00
N VAL A 76 7.86 -8.42 6.55
CA VAL A 76 8.28 -9.63 7.25
C VAL A 76 8.82 -9.19 8.61
N SER A 77 8.23 -9.70 9.69
CA SER A 77 8.73 -9.45 11.03
C SER A 77 10.15 -9.99 11.16
N LYS A 78 11.06 -9.16 11.69
CA LYS A 78 12.44 -9.57 11.95
C LYS A 78 12.44 -10.62 13.07
N ASP A 79 13.30 -11.63 12.95
CA ASP A 79 13.61 -12.52 14.08
C ASP A 79 14.51 -11.75 15.06
N ILE A 80 14.08 -11.67 16.32
CA ILE A 80 14.68 -10.81 17.34
C ILE A 80 14.92 -11.56 18.64
N ASP A 81 16.01 -11.23 19.32
CA ASP A 81 16.27 -11.72 20.66
C ASP A 81 15.48 -10.89 21.68
N VAL A 82 14.22 -11.26 21.89
CA VAL A 82 13.31 -10.52 22.76
C VAL A 82 13.84 -10.43 24.19
N VAL A 83 14.53 -11.46 24.69
CA VAL A 83 15.05 -11.49 26.06
C VAL A 83 16.17 -10.47 26.21
N ALA A 84 17.16 -10.49 25.30
CA ALA A 84 18.25 -9.51 25.32
C ALA A 84 17.74 -8.06 25.17
N LEU A 85 16.72 -7.85 24.33
CA LEU A 85 16.12 -6.54 24.14
C LEU A 85 15.37 -6.04 25.39
N MET A 86 14.68 -6.92 26.12
CA MET A 86 14.05 -6.59 27.40
C MET A 86 15.09 -6.18 28.45
N GLU A 87 16.23 -6.88 28.53
CA GLU A 87 17.33 -6.47 29.41
C GLU A 87 17.90 -5.10 29.02
N GLN A 88 17.98 -4.82 27.71
CA GLN A 88 18.47 -3.53 27.21
C GLN A 88 17.51 -2.36 27.49
N LEU A 89 16.19 -2.62 27.60
CA LEU A 89 15.21 -1.62 28.05
C LEU A 89 15.47 -1.16 29.50
N GLU A 90 16.18 -1.93 30.32
CA GLU A 90 16.55 -1.53 31.69
C GLU A 90 17.82 -0.67 31.74
N SER A 91 18.44 -0.37 30.59
CA SER A 91 19.67 0.42 30.56
C SER A 91 19.47 1.84 31.12
N THR A 92 20.45 2.30 31.89
CA THR A 92 20.49 3.68 32.40
C THR A 92 20.60 4.71 31.27
N LYS A 93 21.13 4.32 30.10
CA LYS A 93 21.32 5.20 28.94
C LYS A 93 20.07 5.18 28.06
N SER A 94 19.51 6.35 27.77
CA SER A 94 18.33 6.45 26.91
C SER A 94 18.58 5.96 25.48
N ALA A 95 19.81 6.09 24.97
CA ALA A 95 20.17 5.58 23.64
C ALA A 95 20.03 4.07 23.53
N ASP A 96 20.45 3.32 24.56
CA ASP A 96 20.35 1.86 24.56
C ASP A 96 18.88 1.42 24.59
N ARG A 97 18.07 2.05 25.43
CA ARG A 97 16.62 1.79 25.50
C ARG A 97 15.92 2.11 24.18
N LEU A 98 16.29 3.23 23.54
CA LEU A 98 15.75 3.61 22.24
C LEU A 98 16.11 2.59 21.16
N ASN A 99 17.36 2.13 21.12
CA ASN A 99 17.78 1.09 20.18
C ASN A 99 17.01 -0.21 20.40
N ALA A 100 16.79 -0.59 21.66
CA ALA A 100 16.01 -1.79 21.99
C ALA A 100 14.57 -1.68 21.46
N LEU A 101 13.93 -0.53 21.67
CA LEU A 101 12.59 -0.28 21.14
C LEU A 101 12.55 -0.27 19.60
N ILE A 102 13.57 0.28 18.94
CA ILE A 102 13.64 0.25 17.46
C ILE A 102 13.66 -1.20 16.98
N GLU A 103 14.50 -2.05 17.57
CA GLU A 103 14.57 -3.47 17.19
C GLU A 103 13.29 -4.24 17.54
N LEU A 104 12.65 -3.93 18.67
CA LEU A 104 11.32 -4.45 19.00
C LEU A 104 10.26 -3.98 18.00
N GLY A 105 10.36 -2.76 17.46
CA GLY A 105 9.49 -2.28 16.40
C GLY A 105 9.65 -3.08 15.10
N ASP A 106 10.89 -3.39 14.72
CA ASP A 106 11.21 -4.22 13.55
C ASP A 106 10.73 -5.67 13.72
N GLY A 107 10.68 -6.17 14.97
CA GLY A 107 10.13 -7.48 15.31
C GLY A 107 8.61 -7.58 15.15
N ARG A 108 7.87 -6.46 15.13
CA ARG A 108 6.39 -6.40 14.98
C ARG A 108 5.70 -7.40 15.90
N GLU A 109 5.01 -8.40 15.35
CA GLU A 109 4.24 -9.37 16.13
C GLU A 109 5.14 -10.25 17.00
N ASN A 110 6.39 -10.48 16.61
CA ASN A 110 7.37 -11.26 17.37
C ASN A 110 7.77 -10.57 18.69
N SER A 111 7.48 -9.28 18.85
CA SER A 111 7.72 -8.51 20.07
C SER A 111 6.62 -8.67 21.11
N ALA A 112 5.56 -9.46 20.83
CA ALA A 112 4.48 -9.74 21.78
C ALA A 112 4.97 -10.18 23.18
N PRO A 113 6.04 -10.98 23.35
CA PRO A 113 6.52 -11.34 24.68
C PRO A 113 7.07 -10.16 25.50
N ALA A 114 7.47 -9.06 24.85
CA ALA A 114 7.96 -7.85 25.50
C ALA A 114 6.87 -6.81 25.78
N LEU A 115 5.59 -7.13 25.55
CA LEU A 115 4.49 -6.16 25.65
C LEU A 115 4.48 -5.42 26.99
N ASP A 116 4.60 -6.15 28.11
CA ASP A 116 4.55 -5.54 29.45
C ASP A 116 5.72 -4.57 29.68
N ALA A 117 6.93 -4.94 29.24
CA ALA A 117 8.11 -4.07 29.33
C ALA A 117 7.94 -2.80 28.47
N ILE A 118 7.40 -2.93 27.26
CA ILE A 118 7.11 -1.79 26.38
C ILE A 118 6.08 -0.85 27.04
N LEU A 119 5.07 -1.39 27.72
CA LEU A 119 4.05 -0.62 28.44
C LEU A 119 4.61 0.09 29.68
N GLU A 120 5.53 -0.55 30.39
CA GLU A 120 6.26 0.08 31.49
C GLU A 120 7.08 1.28 30.99
N VAL A 121 7.81 1.09 29.88
CA VAL A 121 8.58 2.18 29.25
C VAL A 121 7.66 3.32 28.82
N LEU A 122 6.52 3.03 28.17
CA LEU A 122 5.54 4.03 27.76
C LEU A 122 5.01 4.86 28.95
N THR A 123 4.85 4.25 30.13
CA THR A 123 4.20 4.91 31.27
C THR A 123 5.18 5.56 32.24
N SER A 124 6.42 5.07 32.31
CA SER A 124 7.36 5.39 33.39
C SER A 124 8.71 5.92 32.94
N ASP A 125 9.07 5.83 31.64
CA ASP A 125 10.37 6.35 31.20
C ASP A 125 10.45 7.87 31.33
N LYS A 126 11.57 8.35 31.89
CA LYS A 126 11.85 9.77 32.08
C LYS A 126 12.02 10.54 30.76
N ASP A 127 12.50 9.88 29.71
CA ASP A 127 12.78 10.49 28.41
C ASP A 127 11.55 10.38 27.48
N ALA A 128 11.02 11.54 27.07
CA ALA A 128 9.86 11.59 26.22
C ALA A 128 10.09 10.93 24.84
N LYS A 129 11.33 10.95 24.31
CA LYS A 129 11.63 10.27 23.03
C LYS A 129 11.55 8.76 23.15
N VAL A 130 11.92 8.22 24.31
CA VAL A 130 11.84 6.79 24.57
C VAL A 130 10.36 6.37 24.74
N ARG A 131 9.56 7.16 25.47
CA ARG A 131 8.10 6.93 25.54
C ARG A 131 7.40 7.03 24.19
N GLU A 132 7.80 8.01 23.37
CA GLU A 132 7.30 8.20 22.01
C GLU A 132 7.55 6.94 21.17
N MET A 133 8.77 6.39 21.22
CA MET A 133 9.12 5.18 20.49
C MET A 133 8.36 3.96 21.04
N ALA A 134 8.15 3.85 22.35
CA ALA A 134 7.36 2.77 22.92
C ALA A 134 5.92 2.76 22.38
N ALA A 135 5.28 3.93 22.29
CA ALA A 135 3.98 4.05 21.64
C ALA A 135 4.02 3.64 20.15
N TYR A 136 5.08 4.01 19.43
CA TYR A 136 5.26 3.62 18.03
C TYR A 136 5.44 2.09 17.87
N VAL A 137 6.15 1.42 18.77
CA VAL A 137 6.30 -0.05 18.77
C VAL A 137 4.93 -0.72 18.93
N LEU A 138 4.10 -0.25 19.85
CA LEU A 138 2.73 -0.77 20.03
C LEU A 138 1.88 -0.63 18.76
N LEU A 139 2.07 0.44 17.99
CA LEU A 139 1.46 0.60 16.67
C LEU A 139 1.97 -0.46 15.69
N GLN A 140 3.30 -0.70 15.62
CA GLN A 140 3.90 -1.66 14.69
C GLN A 140 3.56 -3.11 15.00
N MET A 141 3.33 -3.45 16.27
CA MET A 141 2.85 -4.77 16.72
C MET A 141 1.45 -5.10 16.18
N GLY A 142 0.67 -4.07 15.83
CA GLY A 142 -0.66 -4.21 15.24
C GLY A 142 -1.73 -4.71 16.21
N GLU A 143 -2.97 -4.81 15.73
CA GLU A 143 -4.14 -5.07 16.56
C GLU A 143 -4.00 -6.35 17.40
N LYS A 144 -3.62 -7.47 16.78
CA LYS A 144 -3.63 -8.78 17.46
C LYS A 144 -2.65 -8.83 18.63
N SER A 145 -1.41 -8.38 18.41
CA SER A 145 -0.35 -8.48 19.43
C SER A 145 -0.42 -7.38 20.47
N ALA A 146 -0.93 -6.20 20.11
CA ALA A 146 -1.03 -5.06 21.03
C ALA A 146 -2.43 -4.85 21.64
N LYS A 147 -3.45 -5.68 21.32
CA LYS A 147 -4.79 -5.57 21.93
C LYS A 147 -4.79 -5.43 23.46
N PRO A 148 -3.97 -6.19 24.22
CA PRO A 148 -3.93 -6.06 25.68
C PRO A 148 -3.48 -4.67 26.17
N ALA A 149 -2.79 -3.89 25.34
CA ALA A 149 -2.30 -2.55 25.67
C ALA A 149 -3.40 -1.48 25.83
N ILE A 150 -4.62 -1.72 25.36
CA ILE A 150 -5.66 -0.66 25.21
C ILE A 150 -5.98 0.04 26.53
N ALA A 151 -6.09 -0.70 27.64
CA ALA A 151 -6.36 -0.10 28.95
C ALA A 151 -5.21 0.85 29.37
N THR A 152 -3.97 0.39 29.23
CA THR A 152 -2.78 1.18 29.55
C THR A 152 -2.61 2.38 28.62
N LEU A 153 -2.90 2.24 27.32
CA LEU A 153 -2.87 3.36 26.36
C LEU A 153 -3.87 4.46 26.74
N LYS A 154 -5.09 4.09 27.16
CA LYS A 154 -6.12 5.03 27.65
C LYS A 154 -5.63 5.81 28.87
N GLU A 155 -5.03 5.11 29.83
CA GLU A 155 -4.46 5.75 31.02
C GLU A 155 -3.25 6.64 30.70
N ALA A 156 -2.34 6.15 29.85
CA ALA A 156 -1.16 6.89 29.42
C ALA A 156 -1.56 8.17 28.70
N TYR A 157 -2.55 8.12 27.81
CA TYR A 157 -3.11 9.30 27.13
C TYR A 157 -3.63 10.36 28.11
N ALA A 158 -4.34 9.93 29.16
CA ALA A 158 -4.88 10.85 30.17
C ALA A 158 -3.76 11.55 30.99
N LYS A 159 -2.67 10.83 31.28
CA LYS A 159 -1.56 11.30 32.13
C LYS A 159 -0.47 12.06 31.36
N GLU A 160 -0.25 11.72 30.10
CA GLU A 160 0.86 12.25 29.30
C GLU A 160 0.72 13.76 29.05
N LYS A 161 1.83 14.47 29.16
CA LYS A 161 1.89 15.93 28.99
C LYS A 161 2.58 16.32 27.69
N ASN A 162 3.46 15.48 27.17
CA ASN A 162 4.15 15.69 25.91
C ASN A 162 3.17 15.48 24.73
N PRO A 163 2.95 16.49 23.88
CA PRO A 163 1.97 16.40 22.79
C PRO A 163 2.37 15.37 21.71
N THR A 164 3.66 15.19 21.44
CA THR A 164 4.16 14.21 20.47
C THR A 164 3.91 12.79 20.96
N VAL A 165 4.21 12.51 22.24
CA VAL A 165 3.93 11.20 22.84
C VAL A 165 2.41 10.93 22.83
N LYS A 166 1.59 11.93 23.19
CA LYS A 166 0.12 11.83 23.10
C LYS A 166 -0.37 11.45 21.70
N LEU A 167 0.17 12.09 20.65
CA LEU A 167 -0.19 11.79 19.27
C LEU A 167 0.13 10.33 18.93
N ASN A 168 1.31 9.83 19.31
CA ASN A 168 1.68 8.44 19.03
C ASN A 168 0.87 7.43 19.84
N ILE A 169 0.47 7.76 21.07
CA ILE A 169 -0.48 6.95 21.85
C ILE A 169 -1.82 6.85 21.10
N VAL A 170 -2.34 7.95 20.55
CA VAL A 170 -3.58 7.93 19.75
C VAL A 170 -3.39 7.14 18.46
N ASN A 171 -2.24 7.24 17.79
CA ASN A 171 -1.96 6.46 16.59
C ASN A 171 -1.92 4.95 16.90
N ALA A 172 -1.29 4.55 18.01
CA ALA A 172 -1.28 3.17 18.45
C ALA A 172 -2.70 2.69 18.80
N TRP A 173 -3.48 3.51 19.52
CA TRP A 173 -4.87 3.20 19.81
C TRP A 173 -5.68 3.04 18.51
N ASN A 174 -5.54 3.92 17.53
CA ASN A 174 -6.18 3.79 16.21
C ASN A 174 -5.87 2.47 15.51
N ALA A 175 -4.61 2.02 15.56
CA ALA A 175 -4.19 0.78 14.93
C ALA A 175 -4.75 -0.47 15.64
N ILE A 176 -5.07 -0.36 16.93
CA ILE A 176 -5.46 -1.51 17.78
C ILE A 176 -6.97 -1.57 18.04
N GLU A 177 -7.62 -0.42 18.19
CA GLU A 177 -9.05 -0.30 18.48
C GLU A 177 -9.58 1.00 17.84
N PRO A 178 -9.72 1.03 16.49
CA PRO A 178 -10.09 2.23 15.76
C PRO A 178 -11.43 2.81 16.22
N GLU A 179 -12.42 1.98 16.54
CA GLU A 179 -13.79 2.38 16.88
C GLU A 179 -13.90 3.22 18.15
N THR A 180 -13.00 3.05 19.11
CA THR A 180 -13.06 3.75 20.40
C THR A 180 -12.03 4.87 20.51
N SER A 181 -11.19 5.04 19.48
CA SER A 181 -10.08 5.97 19.50
C SER A 181 -10.55 7.43 19.47
N PRO A 182 -9.87 8.36 20.18
CA PRO A 182 -10.21 9.78 20.21
C PRO A 182 -10.30 10.46 18.84
N SER A 183 -9.66 9.94 17.79
CA SER A 183 -9.75 10.51 16.44
C SER A 183 -11.03 10.19 15.69
N GLN A 184 -11.85 9.23 16.14
CA GLN A 184 -13.18 8.97 15.54
C GLN A 184 -14.19 10.12 15.76
N GLY A 185 -13.84 11.08 16.62
CA GLY A 185 -14.59 12.33 16.77
C GLY A 185 -14.28 13.38 15.70
N MET A 186 -13.25 13.19 14.86
CA MET A 186 -12.84 14.17 13.83
C MET A 186 -13.42 13.90 12.44
N ASN A 187 -13.79 12.66 12.14
CA ASN A 187 -14.42 12.20 10.89
C ASN A 187 -15.95 12.16 10.96
N ALA A 188 -16.55 12.23 12.15
CA ALA A 188 -18.01 12.23 12.34
C ALA A 188 -18.68 13.62 12.29
N THR A 189 -17.90 14.71 12.18
CA THR A 189 -18.42 16.07 12.06
C THR A 189 -17.78 16.81 10.88
N GLY A 190 -18.06 16.35 9.66
CA GLY A 190 -17.99 17.20 8.48
C GLY A 190 -19.30 18.00 8.34
N PRO A 191 -19.26 19.26 7.86
CA PRO A 191 -20.43 20.14 7.73
C PRO A 191 -21.50 19.61 6.78
#